data_AF-A0A831V9V4-F1
#
_entry.id   AF-A0A831V9V4-F1
#
_cell.length_a   1.000
_cell.length_b   1.000
_cell.length_c   1.000
_cell.angle_alpha   90.00
_cell.angle_beta   90.00
_cell.angle_gamma   90.00
#
_symmetry.space_group_name_H-M   'P 1'
#
loop_
_entity.id
_entity.type
_entity.pdbx_description
1 polymer ?
#
loop_
_entity_poly.entity_id
_entity_poly.type
_entity_poly.pdbx_seq_one_letter_code
_entity_poly.pdbx_strand_id
1 'polypeptide(L)'
;MSNSPETRNLRQYLEALTSSGLSPLDFLPEGSTEEKIIGLALNGSPPGVSSTLAGLFHGTLERLSSVNTDGLRVVTLGGGTGLSNIVGGDSRRTDWQDNPFTGLKEIFSGITSIVCVTDDGGSTGELLKYLPLVGLGDLRHVLVSSVRRENLRNLYRLDDRGAGRLAATLHRIFN
;
A
#
# COMPACT_ATOMS: atom_id res chain seq x y z
N MET A 1 7.26 37.55 -46.64
CA MET A 1 7.28 37.41 -45.17
C MET A 1 7.20 35.92 -44.86
N SER A 2 8.35 35.27 -44.78
CA SER A 2 8.46 33.82 -44.51
C SER A 2 9.50 33.67 -43.40
N ASN A 3 9.05 33.36 -42.19
CA ASN A 3 9.94 33.01 -41.08
C ASN A 3 10.30 31.53 -41.24
N SER A 4 11.41 31.27 -41.93
CA SER A 4 12.01 29.94 -42.02
C SER A 4 12.70 29.58 -40.69
N PRO A 5 12.51 28.37 -40.15
CA PRO A 5 13.18 27.87 -38.96
C PRO A 5 14.59 27.33 -39.29
N GLU A 6 15.52 28.21 -39.66
CA GLU A 6 16.96 27.95 -39.78
C GLU A 6 17.68 29.17 -39.16
N THR A 7 18.65 29.14 -38.27
CA THR A 7 19.59 28.15 -37.76
C THR A 7 19.94 28.64 -36.34
N ARG A 8 19.52 27.98 -35.27
CA ARG A 8 20.11 28.26 -33.96
C ARG A 8 21.58 27.85 -34.04
N ASN A 9 22.50 28.79 -33.80
CA ASN A 9 23.93 28.51 -33.77
C ASN A 9 24.20 27.46 -32.68
N LEU A 10 25.12 26.50 -32.89
CA LEU A 10 25.50 25.48 -31.89
C LEU A 10 25.72 26.08 -30.50
N ARG A 11 26.27 27.28 -30.43
CA ARG A 11 26.48 28.02 -29.18
C ARG A 11 25.17 28.31 -28.42
N GLN A 12 24.11 28.71 -29.13
CA GLN A 12 22.79 28.96 -28.54
C GLN A 12 22.14 27.66 -28.03
N TYR A 13 22.38 26.52 -28.69
CA TYR A 13 21.92 25.22 -28.19
C TYR A 13 22.69 24.78 -26.95
N LEU A 14 24.01 24.97 -26.92
CA LEU A 14 24.85 24.65 -25.75
C LEU A 14 24.54 25.57 -24.56
N GLU A 15 24.27 26.86 -24.80
CA GLU A 15 23.78 27.79 -23.78
C GLU A 15 22.40 27.37 -23.26
N ALA A 16 21.47 26.98 -24.13
CA ALA A 16 20.18 26.46 -23.69
C ALA A 16 20.30 25.18 -22.83
N LEU A 17 21.18 24.25 -23.21
CA LEU A 17 21.45 23.00 -22.47
C LEU A 17 22.11 23.23 -21.11
N THR A 18 22.91 24.28 -20.96
CA THR A 18 23.61 24.59 -19.70
C THR A 18 22.84 25.55 -18.80
N SER A 19 21.92 26.34 -19.37
CA SER A 19 21.06 27.26 -18.63
C SER A 19 19.83 26.58 -18.01
N SER A 20 19.51 25.35 -18.42
CA SER A 20 18.40 24.58 -17.86
C SER A 20 18.84 23.94 -16.54
N GLY A 21 18.29 24.43 -15.42
CA GLY A 21 18.52 23.84 -14.10
C GLY A 21 17.80 22.49 -13.98
N LEU A 22 18.53 21.39 -14.18
CA LEU A 22 18.01 20.04 -13.93
C LEU A 22 17.97 19.77 -12.42
N SER A 23 16.85 19.23 -11.95
CA SER A 23 16.71 18.70 -10.60
C SER A 23 17.05 17.21 -10.55
N PRO A 24 17.44 16.67 -9.39
CA PRO A 24 17.54 15.22 -9.19
C PRO A 24 16.29 14.43 -9.61
N LEU A 25 15.09 15.01 -9.46
CA LEU A 25 13.83 14.35 -9.80
C LEU A 25 13.61 14.24 -11.32
N ASP A 26 14.35 14.99 -12.13
CA ASP A 26 14.26 14.88 -13.60
C ASP A 26 14.95 13.63 -14.14
N PHE A 27 15.70 12.91 -13.30
CA PHE A 27 16.30 11.62 -13.60
C PHE A 27 15.41 10.42 -13.24
N LEU A 28 14.23 10.68 -12.67
CA LEU A 28 13.22 9.67 -12.40
C LEU A 28 12.24 9.58 -13.60
N PRO A 29 11.54 8.44 -13.77
CA PRO A 29 10.52 8.31 -14.81
C PRO A 29 9.52 9.47 -14.84
N GLU A 30 8.95 9.75 -16.01
CA GLU A 30 7.97 10.83 -16.18
C GLU A 30 6.75 10.64 -15.27
N GLY A 31 6.18 11.77 -14.82
CA GLY A 31 5.06 11.79 -13.90
C GLY A 31 5.07 13.01 -12.99
N SER A 32 4.06 13.11 -12.14
CA SER A 32 4.01 14.10 -11.07
C SER A 32 5.16 13.89 -10.07
N THR A 33 5.41 14.87 -9.20
CA THR A 33 6.43 14.71 -8.16
C THR A 33 6.09 13.54 -7.24
N GLU A 34 4.81 13.36 -6.92
CA GLU A 34 4.30 12.27 -6.10
C GLU A 34 4.55 10.91 -6.77
N GLU A 35 4.21 10.77 -8.05
CA GLU A 35 4.45 9.54 -8.82
C GLU A 35 5.93 9.19 -8.88
N LYS A 36 6.80 10.19 -9.07
CA LYS A 36 8.25 10.02 -9.03
C LYS A 36 8.75 9.53 -7.68
N ILE A 37 8.28 10.12 -6.58
CA ILE A 37 8.67 9.71 -5.22
C ILE A 37 8.15 8.31 -4.89
N ILE A 38 6.92 7.98 -5.27
CA ILE A 38 6.36 6.63 -5.13
C ILE A 38 7.19 5.64 -5.95
N GLY A 39 7.51 5.98 -7.20
CA GLY A 39 8.35 5.17 -8.06
C GLY A 39 9.75 4.93 -7.47
N LEU A 40 10.35 5.97 -6.89
CA LEU A 40 11.63 5.86 -6.19
C LEU A 40 11.52 4.97 -4.94
N ALA A 41 10.44 5.09 -4.16
CA ALA A 41 10.20 4.27 -2.98
C ALA A 41 10.01 2.78 -3.31
N LEU A 42 9.35 2.48 -4.43
CA LEU A 42 9.09 1.11 -4.87
C LEU A 42 10.28 0.46 -5.58
N ASN A 43 11.02 1.23 -6.39
CA ASN A 43 12.04 0.68 -7.29
C ASN A 43 13.48 1.03 -6.88
N GLY A 44 13.66 1.94 -5.92
CA GLY A 44 14.97 2.46 -5.55
C GLY A 44 15.57 3.41 -6.59
N SER A 45 16.86 3.72 -6.41
CA SER A 45 17.61 4.58 -7.34
C SER A 45 17.68 3.96 -8.75
N PRO A 46 17.48 4.75 -9.82
CA PRO A 46 17.70 4.26 -11.19
C PRO A 46 19.14 3.76 -11.39
N PRO A 47 19.36 2.74 -12.24
CA PRO A 47 20.71 2.31 -12.59
C PRO A 47 21.42 3.37 -13.45
N GLY A 48 22.76 3.41 -13.39
CA GLY A 48 23.57 4.27 -14.26
C GLY A 48 23.62 5.75 -13.86
N VAL A 49 23.03 6.13 -12.72
CA VAL A 49 23.18 7.48 -12.15
C VAL A 49 24.54 7.65 -11.45
N SER A 50 25.00 8.90 -11.32
CA SER A 50 26.24 9.21 -10.61
C SER A 50 26.14 8.85 -9.12
N SER A 51 27.29 8.59 -8.48
CA SER A 51 27.36 8.27 -7.05
C SER A 51 26.74 9.36 -6.17
N THR A 52 26.95 10.63 -6.52
CA THR A 52 26.34 11.78 -5.84
C THR A 52 24.82 11.73 -5.92
N LEU A 53 24.26 11.47 -7.10
CA LEU A 53 22.81 11.42 -7.32
C LEU A 53 22.19 10.19 -6.63
N ALA A 54 22.85 9.03 -6.70
CA ALA A 54 22.46 7.84 -5.95
C ALA A 54 22.41 8.11 -4.43
N GLY A 55 23.40 8.83 -3.91
CA GLY A 55 23.44 9.25 -2.51
C GLY A 55 22.26 10.14 -2.10
N LEU A 56 21.85 11.08 -2.98
CA LEU A 56 20.67 11.92 -2.74
C LEU A 56 19.38 11.10 -2.72
N PHE A 57 19.21 10.17 -3.67
CA PHE A 57 18.05 9.29 -3.69
C PHE A 57 18.00 8.38 -2.48
N HIS A 58 19.12 7.77 -2.11
CA HIS A 58 19.21 6.92 -0.92
C HIS A 58 18.88 7.69 0.36
N GLY A 59 19.48 8.86 0.57
CA GLY A 59 19.18 9.71 1.74
C GLY A 59 17.72 10.19 1.75
N THR A 60 17.09 10.38 0.60
CA THR A 60 15.65 10.69 0.51
C THR A 60 14.80 9.50 0.94
N LEU A 61 15.13 8.30 0.47
CA LEU A 61 14.42 7.06 0.83
C LEU A 61 14.55 6.72 2.32
N GLU A 62 15.75 6.88 2.90
CA GLU A 62 15.96 6.72 4.35
C GLU A 62 15.10 7.70 5.16
N ARG A 63 14.99 8.96 4.70
CA ARG A 63 14.15 9.94 5.39
C ARG A 63 12.67 9.61 5.25
N LEU A 64 12.22 9.18 4.07
CA LEU A 64 10.83 8.76 3.85
C LEU A 64 10.45 7.57 4.73
N SER A 65 11.34 6.57 4.87
CA SER A 65 11.08 5.40 5.73
C SER A 65 11.14 5.75 7.22
N SER A 66 11.80 6.84 7.60
CA SER A 66 11.85 7.34 8.98
C SER A 66 10.67 8.23 9.38
N VAL A 67 9.77 8.57 8.45
CA VAL A 67 8.60 9.39 8.77
C VAL A 67 7.74 8.66 9.80
N ASN A 68 7.55 9.29 10.96
CA ASN A 68 6.72 8.73 12.00
C ASN A 68 5.24 8.79 11.57
N THR A 69 4.64 7.61 11.40
CA THR A 69 3.22 7.42 11.05
C THR A 69 2.35 7.10 12.26
N ASP A 70 2.91 7.10 13.47
CA ASP A 70 2.17 6.88 14.71
C ASP A 70 1.07 7.93 14.88
N GLY A 71 -0.12 7.47 15.23
CA GLY A 71 -1.29 8.34 15.43
C GLY A 71 -2.02 8.74 14.16
N LEU A 72 -1.55 8.36 12.97
CA LEU A 72 -2.32 8.52 11.74
C LEU A 72 -3.59 7.68 11.78
N ARG A 73 -4.71 8.30 11.37
CA ARG A 73 -5.99 7.61 11.16
C ARG A 73 -6.13 7.32 9.68
N VAL A 74 -6.12 6.05 9.33
CA VAL A 74 -6.17 5.58 7.94
C VAL A 74 -7.52 4.94 7.69
N VAL A 75 -8.21 5.39 6.64
CA VAL A 75 -9.48 4.79 6.23
C VAL A 75 -9.27 4.10 4.89
N THR A 76 -9.51 2.80 4.86
CA THR A 76 -9.48 2.00 3.62
C THR A 76 -10.89 1.69 3.18
N LEU A 77 -11.21 1.97 1.92
CA LEU A 77 -12.53 1.76 1.32
C LEU A 77 -12.42 0.69 0.26
N GLY A 78 -13.34 -0.27 0.24
CA GLY A 78 -13.37 -1.27 -0.82
C GLY A 78 -14.22 -2.48 -0.47
N GLY A 79 -13.99 -3.56 -1.21
CA GLY A 79 -14.60 -4.87 -0.97
C GLY A 79 -13.68 -5.96 -1.48
N GLY A 80 -14.19 -7.17 -1.47
CA GLY A 80 -13.53 -8.35 -1.99
C GLY A 80 -12.19 -8.66 -1.32
N THR A 81 -11.32 -9.20 -2.16
CA THR A 81 -10.03 -9.77 -1.78
C THR A 81 -8.91 -8.73 -1.81
N GLY A 82 -9.07 -7.66 -2.59
CA GLY A 82 -8.09 -6.58 -2.67
C GLY A 82 -7.95 -5.85 -1.33
N LEU A 83 -9.08 -5.49 -0.71
CA LEU A 83 -9.10 -4.80 0.58
C LEU A 83 -8.51 -5.67 1.71
N SER A 84 -8.94 -6.93 1.81
CA SER A 84 -8.43 -7.83 2.85
C SER A 84 -6.93 -8.08 2.68
N ASN A 85 -6.45 -8.20 1.44
CA ASN A 85 -5.04 -8.42 1.13
C ASN A 85 -4.15 -7.24 1.59
N ILE A 86 -4.54 -6.00 1.32
CA ILE A 86 -3.75 -4.84 1.77
C ILE A 86 -3.82 -4.64 3.29
N VAL A 87 -4.98 -4.89 3.91
CA VAL A 87 -5.18 -4.65 5.35
C VAL A 87 -4.37 -5.64 6.18
N GLY A 88 -4.37 -6.92 5.80
CA GLY A 88 -3.59 -7.92 6.51
C GLY A 88 -3.50 -9.28 5.84
N GLY A 89 -3.42 -9.32 4.50
CA GLY A 89 -3.28 -10.53 3.70
C GLY A 89 -4.61 -11.21 3.35
N ASP A 90 -4.60 -11.99 2.27
CA ASP A 90 -5.77 -12.76 1.84
C ASP A 90 -6.06 -13.90 2.83
N SER A 91 -7.05 -13.68 3.70
CA SER A 91 -7.43 -14.62 4.76
C SER A 91 -8.06 -15.91 4.25
N ARG A 92 -8.25 -16.08 2.94
CA ARG A 92 -8.71 -17.34 2.32
C ARG A 92 -7.59 -18.35 2.12
N ARG A 93 -6.34 -17.88 2.09
CA ARG A 93 -5.20 -18.76 1.85
C ARG A 93 -4.90 -19.56 3.10
N THR A 94 -4.60 -20.84 2.93
CA THR A 94 -4.26 -21.76 4.03
C THR A 94 -2.98 -21.37 4.76
N ASP A 95 -2.09 -20.64 4.11
CA ASP A 95 -0.83 -20.11 4.67
C ASP A 95 -0.99 -18.75 5.37
N TRP A 96 -2.18 -18.15 5.37
CA TRP A 96 -2.42 -16.86 6.04
C TRP A 96 -2.09 -16.91 7.54
N GLN A 97 -2.40 -18.04 8.18
CA GLN A 97 -2.15 -18.26 9.61
C GLN A 97 -0.67 -18.26 10.01
N ASP A 98 0.25 -18.38 9.04
CA ASP A 98 1.69 -18.39 9.30
C ASP A 98 2.21 -16.97 9.57
N ASN A 99 1.57 -15.95 8.99
CA ASN A 99 1.87 -14.55 9.25
C ASN A 99 0.60 -13.67 9.32
N PRO A 100 -0.25 -13.87 10.36
CA PRO A 100 -1.59 -13.28 10.39
C PRO A 100 -1.59 -11.80 10.81
N PHE A 101 -0.43 -11.21 11.13
CA PHE A 101 -0.33 -9.87 11.72
C PHE A 101 0.50 -8.90 10.84
N THR A 102 0.36 -9.01 9.52
CA THR A 102 1.07 -8.17 8.54
C THR A 102 0.14 -7.18 7.84
N GLY A 103 0.64 -6.45 6.83
CA GLY A 103 -0.12 -5.51 6.01
C GLY A 103 -0.27 -4.14 6.64
N LEU A 104 -1.22 -3.34 6.14
CA LEU A 104 -1.40 -1.95 6.60
C LEU A 104 -1.71 -1.84 8.10
N LYS A 105 -2.32 -2.86 8.71
CA LYS A 105 -2.59 -2.87 10.17
C LYS A 105 -1.34 -2.98 11.04
N GLU A 106 -0.21 -3.42 10.47
CA GLU A 106 1.10 -3.45 11.14
C GLU A 106 1.71 -2.05 11.19
N ILE A 107 1.52 -1.28 10.10
CA ILE A 107 2.06 0.08 9.94
C ILE A 107 1.17 1.11 10.65
N PHE A 108 -0.15 0.98 10.51
CA PHE A 108 -1.10 1.99 10.96
C PHE A 108 -1.96 1.48 12.12
N SER A 109 -1.68 1.98 13.31
CA SER A 109 -2.41 1.60 14.52
C SER A 109 -3.86 2.10 14.54
N GLY A 110 -4.17 3.17 13.79
CA GLY A 110 -5.51 3.76 13.64
C GLY A 110 -6.21 3.44 12.32
N ILE A 111 -6.03 2.22 11.77
CA ILE A 111 -6.70 1.81 10.52
C ILE A 111 -8.18 1.47 10.74
N THR A 112 -9.04 1.90 9.81
CA THR A 112 -10.47 1.58 9.75
C THR A 112 -10.83 1.15 8.33
N SER A 113 -11.48 0.00 8.21
CA SER A 113 -11.93 -0.52 6.92
C SER A 113 -13.43 -0.29 6.73
N ILE A 114 -13.80 0.37 5.65
CA ILE A 114 -15.19 0.49 5.18
C ILE A 114 -15.37 -0.51 4.05
N VAL A 115 -16.23 -1.50 4.31
CA VAL A 115 -16.41 -2.66 3.44
C VAL A 115 -17.72 -2.56 2.69
N CYS A 116 -17.68 -2.79 1.38
CA CYS A 116 -18.87 -2.93 0.56
C CYS A 116 -19.59 -4.25 0.91
N VAL A 117 -20.89 -4.18 1.17
CA VAL A 117 -21.73 -5.33 1.57
C VAL A 117 -22.89 -5.57 0.59
N THR A 118 -22.72 -5.11 -0.66
CA THR A 118 -23.72 -5.23 -1.72
C THR A 118 -23.59 -6.52 -2.53
N ASP A 119 -22.65 -7.40 -2.19
CA ASP A 119 -22.48 -8.69 -2.86
C ASP A 119 -23.72 -9.58 -2.62
N ASP A 120 -24.34 -9.99 -3.72
CA ASP A 120 -25.49 -10.89 -3.78
C ASP A 120 -25.19 -12.17 -4.58
N GLY A 121 -23.91 -12.44 -4.86
CA GLY A 121 -23.44 -13.61 -5.60
C GLY A 121 -23.06 -14.81 -4.71
N GLY A 122 -22.94 -15.99 -5.33
CA GLY A 122 -22.40 -17.19 -4.69
C GLY A 122 -23.12 -17.62 -3.41
N SER A 123 -22.35 -18.02 -2.39
CA SER A 123 -22.90 -18.43 -1.09
C SER A 123 -23.57 -17.28 -0.34
N THR A 124 -23.09 -16.03 -0.53
CA THR A 124 -23.73 -14.83 0.01
C THR A 124 -25.13 -14.68 -0.57
N GLY A 125 -25.27 -14.77 -1.90
CA GLY A 125 -26.54 -14.71 -2.61
C GLY A 125 -27.55 -15.76 -2.17
N GLU A 126 -27.12 -17.01 -2.01
CA GLU A 126 -28.01 -18.07 -1.52
C GLU A 126 -28.51 -17.79 -0.10
N LEU A 127 -27.66 -17.29 0.79
CA LEU A 127 -28.06 -16.96 2.15
C LEU A 127 -29.07 -15.80 2.19
N LEU A 128 -28.86 -14.80 1.35
CA LEU A 128 -29.71 -13.60 1.23
C LEU A 128 -31.15 -13.91 0.76
N LYS A 129 -31.36 -15.03 0.04
CA LYS A 129 -32.71 -15.46 -0.36
C LYS A 129 -33.60 -15.83 0.83
N TYR A 130 -33.00 -16.27 1.94
CA TYR A 130 -33.72 -16.81 3.08
C TYR A 130 -33.63 -15.93 4.33
N LEU A 131 -32.62 -15.05 4.41
CA LEU A 131 -32.37 -14.22 5.58
C LEU A 131 -32.25 -12.73 5.18
N PRO A 132 -32.92 -11.81 5.88
CA PRO A 132 -32.83 -10.37 5.62
C PRO A 132 -31.55 -9.78 6.22
N LEU A 133 -30.40 -10.15 5.64
CA LEU A 133 -29.07 -9.69 6.04
C LEU A 133 -28.36 -8.95 4.90
N VAL A 134 -27.19 -8.36 5.19
CA VAL A 134 -26.32 -7.75 4.17
C VAL A 134 -25.31 -8.76 3.65
N GLY A 135 -24.65 -8.50 2.52
CA GLY A 135 -23.61 -9.39 2.00
C GLY A 135 -22.46 -9.59 3.01
N LEU A 136 -22.31 -10.80 3.55
CA LEU A 136 -21.35 -11.11 4.61
C LEU A 136 -19.98 -11.59 4.10
N GLY A 137 -19.88 -11.98 2.84
CA GLY A 137 -18.68 -12.60 2.27
C GLY A 137 -17.43 -11.73 2.45
N ASP A 138 -17.46 -10.53 1.90
CA ASP A 138 -16.34 -9.58 1.96
C ASP A 138 -16.06 -9.09 3.38
N LEU A 139 -17.13 -8.83 4.14
CA LEU A 139 -17.02 -8.41 5.54
C LEU A 139 -16.27 -9.45 6.37
N ARG A 140 -16.60 -10.73 6.20
CA ARG A 140 -15.91 -11.85 6.88
C ARG A 140 -14.42 -11.85 6.59
N HIS A 141 -14.03 -11.70 5.33
CA HIS A 141 -12.62 -11.70 4.93
C HIS A 141 -11.85 -10.53 5.53
N VAL A 142 -12.43 -9.33 5.46
CA VAL A 142 -11.80 -8.13 6.03
C VAL A 142 -11.70 -8.24 7.55
N LEU A 143 -12.70 -8.79 8.25
CA LEU A 143 -12.65 -8.98 9.70
C LEU A 143 -11.48 -9.88 10.11
N VAL A 144 -11.32 -11.05 9.47
CA VAL A 144 -10.21 -11.97 9.76
C VAL A 144 -8.87 -11.32 9.45
N SER A 145 -8.75 -10.69 8.27
CA SER A 145 -7.53 -9.97 7.87
C SER A 145 -7.24 -8.74 8.74
N SER A 146 -8.22 -8.21 9.49
CA SER A 146 -8.05 -7.07 10.40
C SER A 146 -7.67 -7.47 11.83
N VAL A 147 -7.58 -8.76 12.15
CA VAL A 147 -7.19 -9.21 13.50
C VAL A 147 -5.79 -8.71 13.84
N ARG A 148 -5.63 -8.10 15.03
CA ARG A 148 -4.36 -7.49 15.49
C ARG A 148 -3.83 -8.20 16.71
N ARG A 149 -2.51 -8.41 16.73
CA ARG A 149 -1.80 -9.09 17.82
C ARG A 149 -2.03 -8.38 19.15
N GLU A 150 -1.90 -7.06 19.15
CA GLU A 150 -1.99 -6.21 20.34
C GLU A 150 -3.39 -6.29 20.97
N ASN A 151 -4.44 -6.30 20.14
CA ASN A 151 -5.82 -6.45 20.61
C ASN A 151 -6.05 -7.81 21.26
N LEU A 152 -5.56 -8.89 20.65
CA LEU A 152 -5.69 -10.24 21.22
C LEU A 152 -4.94 -10.35 22.56
N ARG A 153 -3.72 -9.81 22.63
CA ARG A 153 -2.93 -9.78 23.86
C ARG A 153 -3.59 -8.97 24.97
N ASN A 154 -4.13 -7.80 24.63
CA ASN A 154 -4.71 -6.89 25.61
C ASN A 154 -6.08 -7.37 26.12
N LEU A 155 -6.96 -7.81 25.21
CA LEU A 155 -8.32 -8.21 25.54
C LEU A 155 -8.36 -9.58 26.23
N TYR A 156 -7.58 -10.54 25.75
CA TYR A 156 -7.61 -11.93 26.22
C TYR A 156 -6.39 -12.32 27.08
N ARG A 157 -5.49 -11.38 27.39
CA ARG A 157 -4.27 -11.60 28.19
C ARG A 157 -3.38 -12.71 27.63
N LEU A 158 -3.28 -12.79 26.31
CA LEU A 158 -2.47 -13.77 25.60
C LEU A 158 -1.01 -13.32 25.46
N ASP A 159 -0.11 -14.28 25.37
CA ASP A 159 1.25 -14.09 24.86
C ASP A 159 1.25 -14.13 23.32
N ASP A 160 2.42 -13.92 22.69
CA ASP A 160 2.52 -13.89 21.22
C ASP A 160 2.12 -15.22 20.58
N ARG A 161 2.49 -16.35 21.22
CA ARG A 161 2.10 -17.68 20.76
C ARG A 161 0.60 -17.90 20.87
N GLY A 162 -0.01 -17.47 21.97
CA GLY A 162 -1.45 -17.53 22.20
C GLY A 162 -2.24 -16.69 21.20
N ALA A 163 -1.78 -15.45 20.94
CA ALA A 163 -2.38 -14.60 19.91
C ALA A 163 -2.32 -15.25 18.53
N GLY A 164 -1.18 -15.84 18.14
CA GLY A 164 -1.04 -16.59 16.90
C GLY A 164 -1.99 -17.79 16.80
N ARG A 165 -2.09 -18.61 17.86
CA ARG A 165 -3.04 -19.74 17.90
C ARG A 165 -4.50 -19.32 17.81
N LEU A 166 -4.86 -18.20 18.44
CA LEU A 166 -6.22 -17.66 18.36
C LEU A 166 -6.51 -17.14 16.95
N ALA A 167 -5.58 -16.41 16.32
CA ALA A 167 -5.72 -15.99 14.92
C ALA A 167 -5.88 -17.19 13.97
N ALA A 168 -5.09 -18.26 14.14
CA ALA A 168 -5.24 -19.49 13.37
C ALA A 168 -6.59 -20.19 13.62
N THR A 169 -7.13 -20.10 14.84
CA THR A 169 -8.45 -20.65 15.16
C THR A 169 -9.57 -19.84 14.52
N LEU A 170 -9.48 -18.51 14.54
CA LEU A 170 -10.41 -17.64 13.81
C LEU A 170 -10.36 -17.94 12.31
N HIS A 171 -9.16 -18.09 11.73
CA HIS A 171 -8.99 -18.44 10.32
C HIS A 171 -9.71 -19.74 9.95
N ARG A 172 -9.63 -20.79 10.78
CA ARG A 172 -10.32 -22.08 10.58
C ARG A 172 -11.84 -22.05 10.79
N ILE A 173 -12.34 -21.13 11.62
CA ILE A 173 -13.78 -21.01 11.87
C ILE A 173 -14.44 -20.24 10.72
N PHE A 174 -13.75 -19.21 10.23
CA PHE A 174 -14.30 -18.29 9.26
C PHE A 174 -14.00 -18.68 7.81
N ASN A 175 -13.15 -19.66 7.51
CA ASN A 175 -12.95 -20.20 6.15
C ASN A 175 -13.15 -21.71 6.14
#